data_AF-A0A5S4SNE2-F1
#
_entry.id   AF-A0A5S4SNE2-F1
#
_cell.length_a   1.000
_cell.length_b   1.000
_cell.length_c   1.000
_cell.angle_alpha   90.00
_cell.angle_beta   90.00
_cell.angle_gamma   90.00
#
_symmetry.space_group_name_H-M   'P 1'
#
loop_
_entity.id
_entity.type
_entity.pdbx_description
1 polymer ?
#
loop_
_entity_poly.entity_id
_entity_poly.type
_entity_poly.pdbx_seq_one_letter_code
_entity_poly.pdbx_strand_id
1 'polypeptide(L)'
;MFARGIAGPLGKLICAVKTKIDDVTYSLWLQYCAARGLDTACVLRDCIYALVHGKTYRQMVMEKMNHEANRIDAMARLIGPFGGPESMGDRKQ
;
A
#
# COMPACT_ATOMS: atom_id res chain seq x y z
N MET A 1 -1.88 17.58 8.55
CA MET A 1 -2.98 17.35 7.58
C MET A 1 -2.88 15.92 7.07
N PHE A 2 -3.54 14.93 7.70
CA PHE A 2 -3.61 13.55 7.20
C PHE A 2 -5.09 13.18 7.00
N ALA A 3 -5.74 13.84 6.04
CA ALA A 3 -7.17 13.68 5.72
C ALA A 3 -7.39 13.03 4.33
N ARG A 4 -6.46 12.16 3.91
CA ARG A 4 -6.71 11.14 2.88
C ARG A 4 -6.25 9.83 3.47
N GLY A 5 -7.18 8.90 3.69
CA GLY A 5 -6.83 7.60 4.25
C GLY A 5 -5.79 6.94 3.35
N ILE A 6 -4.69 6.51 3.96
CA ILE A 6 -3.64 5.80 3.24
C ILE A 6 -4.27 4.52 2.70
N ALA A 7 -4.28 4.37 1.37
CA ALA A 7 -4.70 3.13 0.75
C ALA A 7 -3.61 2.08 1.00
N GLY A 8 -3.95 1.08 1.78
CA GLY A 8 -3.12 -0.10 2.04
C GLY A 8 -3.32 -1.20 0.98
N PRO A 9 -2.68 -2.35 1.20
CA PRO A 9 -2.76 -3.49 0.29
C PRO A 9 -4.19 -4.03 0.19
N LEU A 10 -4.97 -3.95 1.28
CA LEU A 10 -6.34 -4.45 1.38
C LEU A 10 -7.41 -3.33 1.40
N GLY A 11 -7.05 -2.11 0.96
CA GLY A 11 -7.95 -0.95 0.96
C GLY A 11 -7.57 0.09 2.00
N LYS A 12 -8.52 0.97 2.35
CA LYS A 12 -8.26 2.14 3.20
C LYS A 12 -7.91 1.72 4.64
N LEU A 13 -6.81 2.25 5.18
CA LEU A 13 -6.48 2.10 6.59
C LEU A 13 -7.36 3.00 7.45
N ILE A 14 -8.32 2.42 8.17
CA ILE A 14 -9.31 3.15 8.99
C ILE A 14 -9.31 2.78 10.48
N CYS A 15 -8.78 1.61 10.84
CA CYS A 15 -8.76 1.13 12.22
C CYS A 15 -7.48 1.58 12.93
N ALA A 16 -7.62 2.26 14.07
CA ALA A 16 -6.50 2.61 14.93
C ALA A 16 -6.27 1.53 15.99
N VAL A 17 -5.01 1.11 16.17
CA VAL A 17 -4.60 0.19 17.23
C VAL A 17 -3.75 0.96 18.24
N LYS A 18 -4.10 0.86 19.52
CA LYS A 18 -3.39 1.50 20.63
C LYS A 18 -3.38 0.57 21.83
N THR A 19 -2.28 0.55 22.58
CA THR A 19 -2.14 -0.20 23.83
C THR A 19 -1.23 0.55 24.80
N LYS A 20 -1.29 0.19 26.09
CA LYS A 20 -0.37 0.69 27.12
C LYS A 20 0.77 -0.31 27.30
N ILE A 21 1.98 0.20 27.46
CA ILE A 21 3.18 -0.56 27.81
C ILE A 21 3.97 0.23 28.87
N ASP A 22 4.87 -0.44 29.58
CA ASP A 22 5.74 0.21 30.56
C ASP A 22 6.80 1.10 29.88
N ASP A 23 7.37 2.02 30.67
CA ASP A 23 8.28 3.06 30.18
C ASP A 23 9.60 2.50 29.64
N VAL A 24 10.11 1.43 30.25
CA VAL A 24 11.35 0.77 29.83
C VAL A 24 11.16 0.13 28.45
N THR A 25 10.07 -0.62 28.27
CA THR A 25 9.72 -1.22 26.98
C THR A 25 9.46 -0.15 25.92
N TYR A 26 8.80 0.95 26.27
CA TYR A 26 8.56 2.05 25.33
C TYR A 26 9.87 2.71 24.87
N SER A 27 10.82 2.92 25.78
CA SER A 27 12.14 3.47 25.45
C SER A 27 12.91 2.57 24.48
N LEU A 28 12.94 1.26 24.75
CA LEU A 28 13.56 0.27 23.86
C LEU A 28 12.86 0.21 22.49
N TRP A 29 11.52 0.32 22.47
CA TRP A 29 10.75 0.39 21.24
C TRP A 29 11.12 1.61 20.39
N LEU A 30 11.29 2.79 21.00
CA LEU A 30 11.71 3.99 20.27
C LEU A 30 13.12 3.83 19.69
N GLN A 31 14.06 3.26 20.45
CA GLN A 31 15.40 2.96 19.95
C GLN A 31 15.36 1.97 18.78
N TYR A 32 14.55 0.91 18.89
CA TYR A 32 14.33 -0.08 17.83
C TYR A 32 13.83 0.58 16.53
N CYS A 33 12.87 1.50 16.65
CA CYS A 33 12.30 2.25 15.53
C CYS A 33 13.33 3.20 14.91
N ALA A 34 14.05 3.96 15.74
CA ALA A 34 15.07 4.91 15.32
C ALA A 34 16.22 4.22 14.56
N ALA A 35 16.70 3.07 15.07
CA ALA A 35 17.76 2.30 14.42
C ALA A 35 17.39 1.81 13.00
N ARG A 36 16.10 1.74 12.69
CA ARG A 36 15.58 1.33 11.37
C ARG A 36 15.10 2.50 10.52
N GLY A 37 15.16 3.73 11.04
CA GLY A 37 14.59 4.90 10.38
C GLY A 37 13.09 4.77 10.13
N LEU A 38 12.36 4.08 11.01
CA LEU A 38 10.92 3.85 10.89
C LEU A 38 10.17 4.56 12.00
N ASP A 39 8.95 5.01 11.71
CA ASP A 39 8.03 5.48 12.74
C ASP A 39 7.37 4.30 13.48
N THR A 40 6.91 4.57 14.69
CA THR A 40 6.26 3.57 15.55
C THR A 40 5.01 2.97 14.93
N ALA A 41 4.24 3.74 14.16
CA ALA A 41 3.02 3.26 13.53
C ALA A 41 3.32 2.31 12.37
N CYS A 42 4.39 2.53 11.61
CA CYS A 42 4.85 1.62 10.58
C CYS A 42 5.31 0.27 11.17
N VAL A 43 6.15 0.29 12.20
CA VAL A 43 6.61 -0.96 12.83
C VAL A 43 5.43 -1.72 13.45
N LEU A 44 4.54 -1.03 14.17
CA LEU A 44 3.34 -1.67 14.74
C LEU A 44 2.46 -2.31 13.67
N ARG A 45 2.25 -1.61 12.54
CA ARG A 45 1.47 -2.12 11.41
C ARG A 45 2.12 -3.35 10.80
N ASP A 46 3.44 -3.33 10.60
CA ASP A 46 4.17 -4.48 10.08
C ASP A 46 4.10 -5.69 11.04
N CYS A 47 4.19 -5.49 12.35
CA CYS A 47 4.03 -6.56 13.35
C CYS A 47 2.65 -7.21 13.27
N ILE A 48 1.57 -6.41 13.23
CA ILE A 48 0.20 -6.93 13.17
C ILE A 48 -0.01 -7.70 11.86
N TYR A 49 0.42 -7.14 10.73
CA TYR A 49 0.26 -7.81 9.43
C TYR A 49 1.09 -9.09 9.33
N ALA A 50 2.32 -9.09 9.87
CA ALA A 50 3.14 -10.30 9.91
C ALA A 50 2.48 -11.42 10.72
N LEU A 51 1.85 -11.08 11.86
CA LEU A 51 1.14 -12.05 12.69
C LEU A 51 -0.16 -12.57 12.05
N VAL A 52 -0.93 -11.71 11.38
CA VAL A 52 -2.24 -12.07 10.81
C VAL A 52 -2.12 -12.72 9.42
N HIS A 53 -1.18 -12.24 8.60
CA HIS A 53 -1.07 -12.61 7.18
C HIS A 53 0.24 -13.34 6.84
N GLY A 54 1.18 -13.49 7.78
CA GLY A 54 2.50 -14.09 7.51
C GLY A 54 3.42 -13.19 6.67
N LYS A 55 3.02 -11.95 6.39
CA LYS A 55 3.77 -10.96 5.60
C LYS A 55 3.65 -9.58 6.22
N THR A 56 4.70 -8.78 6.14
CA THR A 56 4.64 -7.40 6.62
C THR A 56 3.74 -6.55 5.72
N TYR A 57 3.20 -5.45 6.27
CA TYR A 57 2.38 -4.53 5.50
C TYR A 57 3.16 -3.98 4.29
N ARG A 58 4.44 -3.65 4.50
CA ARG A 58 5.33 -3.18 3.42
C ARG A 58 5.50 -4.22 2.30
N GLN A 59 5.69 -5.50 2.65
CA GLN A 59 5.77 -6.58 1.66
C GLN A 59 4.49 -6.66 0.82
N MET A 60 3.33 -6.63 1.47
CA MET A 60 2.05 -6.68 0.77
C MET A 60 1.81 -5.44 -0.12
N VAL A 61 2.27 -4.25 0.30
CA VAL A 61 2.21 -3.05 -0.55
C VAL A 61 3.10 -3.21 -1.78
N MET A 62 4.33 -3.70 -1.63
CA MET A 62 5.23 -3.95 -2.76
C MET A 62 4.64 -4.98 -3.73
N GLU A 63 4.05 -6.07 -3.22
CA GLU A 63 3.36 -7.07 -4.05
C GLU A 63 2.21 -6.45 -4.85
N LYS A 64 1.40 -5.61 -4.21
CA LYS A 64 0.31 -4.91 -4.88
C LYS A 64 0.82 -3.99 -6.00
N MET A 65 1.85 -3.18 -5.72
CA MET A 65 2.43 -2.27 -6.73
C MET A 65 3.02 -3.06 -7.91
N ASN A 66 3.66 -4.19 -7.66
CA ASN A 66 4.18 -5.07 -8.70
C ASN A 66 3.05 -5.65 -9.57
N HIS A 67 1.97 -6.11 -8.95
CA HIS A 67 0.80 -6.60 -9.69
C HIS A 67 0.11 -5.49 -10.51
N GLU A 68 0.06 -4.28 -9.99
CA GLU A 68 -0.50 -3.12 -10.69
C GLU A 68 0.36 -2.71 -11.90
N ALA A 69 1.69 -2.70 -11.74
CA ALA A 69 2.62 -2.48 -12.85
C ALA A 69 2.48 -3.55 -13.95
N ASN A 70 2.39 -4.83 -13.56
CA ASN A 70 2.18 -5.93 -14.51
C ASN A 70 0.85 -5.80 -15.25
N ARG A 71 -0.21 -5.35 -14.58
CA ARG A 71 -1.51 -5.08 -15.22
C ARG A 71 -1.42 -3.95 -16.23
N ILE A 72 -0.72 -2.86 -15.90
CA ILE A 72 -0.53 -1.72 -16.81
C ILE A 72 0.27 -2.15 -18.05
N ASP A 73 1.35 -2.90 -17.89
CA ASP A 73 2.14 -3.43 -19.01
C ASP A 73 1.31 -4.38 -19.90
N ALA A 74 0.54 -5.30 -19.29
CA ALA A 74 -0.35 -6.19 -20.03
C ALA A 74 -1.43 -5.41 -20.82
N MET A 75 -2.00 -4.36 -20.23
CA MET A 75 -2.98 -3.51 -20.92
C MET A 75 -2.32 -2.71 -22.05
N ALA A 76 -1.11 -2.18 -21.86
CA ALA A 76 -0.37 -1.50 -22.91
C ALA A 76 -0.08 -2.41 -24.12
N ARG A 77 0.25 -3.68 -23.87
CA ARG A 77 0.44 -4.70 -24.92
C ARG A 77 -0.85 -5.07 -25.64
N LEU A 78 -1.99 -5.05 -24.93
CA LEU A 78 -3.31 -5.34 -25.51
C LEU A 78 -3.80 -4.21 -26.43
N ILE A 79 -3.49 -2.96 -26.08
CA ILE A 79 -3.93 -1.77 -26.85
C ILE A 79 -3.07 -1.57 -28.11
N GLY A 80 -1.81 -2.04 -28.11
CA GLY A 80 -0.90 -1.88 -29.25
C GLY A 80 -0.48 -0.40 -29.47
N PRO A 81 0.48 -0.12 -30.36
CA PRO A 81 1.04 1.23 -30.57
C PRO A 81 0.07 2.20 -31.27
N PHE A 82 -1.10 1.73 -31.69
CA PHE A 82 -2.14 2.55 -32.30
C PHE A 82 -3.30 2.61 -31.32
N GLY A 83 -3.55 3.79 -30.76
CA GLY A 83 -4.77 4.06 -30.01
C GLY A 83 -5.97 3.54 -30.79
N GLY A 84 -6.85 2.81 -30.09
CA GLY A 84 -7.96 2.09 -30.72
C GLY A 84 -8.79 2.98 -31.66
N PRO A 85 -9.43 2.39 -32.68
CA PRO A 85 -10.12 3.15 -33.70
C PRO A 85 -11.19 4.02 -33.04
N GLU A 86 -11.05 5.34 -33.21
CA GLU A 86 -12.13 6.27 -32.94
C GLU A 86 -13.29 5.82 -33.83
N SER A 87 -14.35 5.30 -33.22
CA SER A 87 -15.58 4.94 -33.91
C SER A 87 -16.10 6.20 -34.57
N MET A 88 -15.82 6.33 -35.88
CA MET A 88 -16.38 7.34 -36.77
C MET A 88 -17.90 7.27 -36.63
N GLY A 89 -18.47 8.22 -35.88
CA GLY A 89 -19.90 8.42 -35.83
C GLY A 89 -20.33 8.97 -37.18
N ASP A 90 -20.81 8.09 -38.05
CA ASP A 90 -21.46 8.43 -39.31
C ASP A 90 -22.72 9.26 -38.99
N ARG A 91 -22.57 10.58 -39.04
CA ARG A 91 -23.68 11.52 -38.98
C ARG A 91 -24.22 11.64 -40.41
N LYS A 92 -25.21 10.81 -40.73
CA LYS A 92 -26.03 10.98 -41.94
C LYS A 92 -26.75 12.34 -41.90
N GLN A 93 -26.76 12.94 -43.08
CA GLN A 93 -27.38 14.20 -43.48
C GLN A 93 -28.88 14.23 -43.24
#